data_AF-N4X435-F1
#
_entry.id   AF-N4X435-F1
#
_cell.length_a   1.000
_cell.length_b   1.000
_cell.length_c   1.000
_cell.angle_alpha   90.00
_cell.angle_beta   90.00
_cell.angle_gamma   90.00
#
_symmetry.space_group_name_H-M   'P 1'
#
loop_
_entity.id
_entity.type
_entity.pdbx_description
1 polymer ?
#
loop_
_entity_poly.entity_id
_entity_poly.type
_entity_poly.pdbx_seq_one_letter_code
_entity_poly.pdbx_strand_id
1 'polypeptide(L)'
;MAEGRCNCGGIKVSIPALPEKTMICYCSNCRRAGSTIGSLIYLLDKSEVNIKDPNGNLKSYKDSDTKSGKPITRQFCGNCGCPIATLISDDSPIVVLKSGLFEHIPAPADKSFAEEEPSWIKILEPGEKRM
;
A
#
# COMPACT_ATOMS: atom_id res chain seq x y z
N MET A 1 19.06 -0.25 -1.32
CA MET A 1 18.07 0.30 -0.39
C MET A 1 17.15 1.21 -1.17
N ALA A 2 15.85 0.96 -1.12
CA ALA A 2 14.84 1.84 -1.71
C ALA A 2 14.24 2.72 -0.62
N GLU A 3 14.05 4.01 -0.92
CA GLU A 3 13.52 4.99 0.01
C GLU A 3 12.18 5.53 -0.47
N GLY A 4 11.25 5.64 0.47
CA GLY A 4 9.95 6.23 0.26
C GLY A 4 9.62 7.22 1.38
N ARG A 5 8.61 8.05 1.15
CA ARG A 5 8.18 9.05 2.13
C ARG A 5 6.70 9.34 2.01
N CYS A 6 6.13 9.84 3.10
CA CYS A 6 4.82 10.47 3.02
C CYS A 6 4.91 11.81 2.26
N ASN A 7 3.75 12.33 1.83
CA ASN A 7 3.68 13.57 1.05
C ASN A 7 4.39 14.77 1.72
N CYS A 8 4.27 14.93 3.05
CA CYS A 8 4.95 16.01 3.77
C CYS A 8 6.41 15.71 4.16
N GLY A 9 6.93 14.52 3.84
CA GLY A 9 8.29 14.09 4.16
C GLY A 9 8.58 13.81 5.64
N GLY A 10 7.58 13.95 6.52
CA GLY A 10 7.74 13.76 7.97
C GLY A 10 7.89 12.30 8.40
N ILE A 11 7.44 11.36 7.56
CA ILE A 11 7.63 9.92 7.73
C ILE A 11 8.45 9.44 6.53
N LYS A 12 9.55 8.75 6.80
CA LYS A 12 10.41 8.12 5.79
C LYS A 12 10.36 6.61 5.99
N VAL A 13 10.34 5.88 4.88
CA VAL A 13 10.31 4.41 4.86
C VAL A 13 11.49 3.93 4.03
N SER A 14 12.16 2.89 4.47
CA SER A 14 13.25 2.27 3.73
C SER A 14 13.11 0.74 3.72
N ILE A 15 13.36 0.14 2.56
CA ILE A 15 13.38 -1.32 2.35
C ILE A 15 14.66 -1.72 1.60
N PRO A 16 15.12 -2.99 1.63
CA PRO A 16 16.37 -3.40 0.99
C PRO A 16 16.43 -3.10 -0.52
N ALA A 17 15.34 -3.40 -1.23
CA ALA A 17 15.14 -3.09 -2.65
C ALA A 17 13.62 -3.00 -2.94
N LEU A 18 13.25 -2.35 -4.05
CA LEU A 18 11.87 -2.42 -4.53
C LEU A 18 11.57 -3.84 -5.02
N PRO A 19 10.43 -4.44 -4.65
CA PRO A 19 9.95 -5.67 -5.29
C PRO A 19 9.79 -5.47 -6.79
N GLU A 20 10.02 -6.52 -7.59
CA GLU A 20 9.88 -6.44 -9.06
C GLU A 20 8.46 -6.15 -9.53
N LYS A 21 7.46 -6.48 -8.70
CA LYS A 21 6.05 -6.30 -9.01
C LYS A 21 5.28 -5.81 -7.78
N THR A 22 4.17 -5.13 -8.03
CA THR A 22 3.21 -4.77 -6.99
C THR A 22 2.02 -5.73 -6.98
N MET A 23 1.14 -5.58 -5.99
CA MET A 23 -0.22 -6.09 -6.02
C MET A 23 -1.20 -4.91 -5.98
N ILE A 24 -2.32 -4.99 -6.68
CA ILE A 24 -3.43 -4.05 -6.54
C ILE A 24 -4.59 -4.69 -5.78
N CYS A 25 -5.17 -3.97 -4.82
CA CYS A 25 -6.39 -4.37 -4.15
C CYS A 25 -7.54 -3.43 -4.51
N TYR A 26 -8.63 -4.00 -5.06
CA TYR A 26 -9.77 -3.25 -5.57
C TYR A 26 -10.89 -3.07 -4.57
N CYS A 27 -10.85 -3.67 -3.37
CA CYS A 27 -11.95 -3.59 -2.42
C CYS A 27 -12.29 -2.14 -2.01
N SER A 28 -13.54 -1.88 -1.65
CA SER A 28 -14.01 -0.52 -1.32
C SER A 28 -13.14 0.24 -0.31
N ASN A 29 -12.61 -0.43 0.72
CA ASN A 29 -11.73 0.20 1.71
C ASN A 29 -10.35 0.54 1.13
N CYS A 30 -9.84 -0.28 0.23
CA CYS A 30 -8.60 0.03 -0.50
C CYS A 30 -8.79 1.15 -1.52
N ARG A 31 -9.97 1.26 -2.16
CA ARG A 31 -10.33 2.43 -2.98
C ARG A 31 -10.35 3.71 -2.16
N ARG A 32 -10.99 3.68 -0.98
CA ARG A 32 -11.01 4.82 -0.05
C ARG A 32 -9.61 5.19 0.44
N ALA A 33 -8.81 4.21 0.87
CA ALA A 33 -7.46 4.46 1.36
C ALA A 33 -6.50 4.94 0.25
N GLY A 34 -6.61 4.37 -0.96
CA GLY A 34 -5.80 4.77 -2.11
C GLY A 34 -6.30 6.02 -2.83
N SER A 35 -7.52 6.48 -2.53
CA SER A 35 -8.21 7.57 -3.24
C SER A 35 -8.23 7.38 -4.77
N THR A 36 -8.40 6.13 -5.21
CA THR A 36 -8.43 5.73 -6.62
C THR A 36 -9.20 4.42 -6.80
N ILE A 37 -9.09 3.79 -7.97
CA ILE A 37 -9.72 2.50 -8.31
C ILE A 37 -9.31 1.33 -7.41
N GLY A 38 -8.24 1.47 -6.63
CA GLY A 38 -7.74 0.47 -5.69
C GLY A 38 -6.57 1.02 -4.89
N SER A 39 -5.78 0.14 -4.27
CA SER A 39 -4.51 0.50 -3.63
C SER A 39 -3.42 -0.42 -4.13
N LEU A 40 -2.36 0.15 -4.70
CA LEU A 40 -1.13 -0.57 -5.02
C LEU A 40 -0.31 -0.76 -3.74
N ILE A 41 0.16 -1.98 -3.54
CA ILE A 41 0.79 -2.43 -2.31
C ILE A 41 1.98 -3.35 -2.59
N TYR A 42 2.91 -3.38 -1.64
CA TYR A 42 3.90 -4.42 -1.49
C TYR A 42 3.54 -5.28 -0.28
N LEU A 43 3.67 -6.60 -0.43
CA LEU A 43 3.63 -7.55 0.69
C LEU A 43 5.06 -7.86 1.08
N LEU A 44 5.48 -7.42 2.26
CA LEU A 44 6.86 -7.54 2.73
C LEU A 44 6.89 -8.15 4.12
N ASP A 45 8.01 -8.76 4.49
CA ASP A 45 8.26 -9.09 5.89
C ASP A 45 8.42 -7.80 6.70
N LYS A 46 7.79 -7.74 7.88
CA LYS A 46 7.87 -6.60 8.81
C LYS A 46 9.33 -6.24 9.13
N SER A 47 10.21 -7.23 9.20
CA SER A 47 11.64 -7.03 9.49
C SER A 47 12.41 -6.31 8.37
N GLU A 48 11.90 -6.33 7.13
CA GLU A 48 12.51 -5.64 5.99
C GLU A 48 12.09 -4.17 5.90
N VAL A 49 11.06 -3.74 6.64
CA VAL A 49 10.51 -2.39 6.56
C VAL A 49 10.96 -1.56 7.74
N ASN A 50 11.79 -0.55 7.48
CA ASN A 50 12.17 0.44 8.48
C ASN A 50 11.39 1.75 8.28
N ILE A 51 10.64 2.16 9.30
CA ILE A 51 9.85 3.40 9.32
C ILE A 51 10.50 4.39 10.29
N LYS A 52 10.94 5.54 9.77
CA LYS A 52 11.46 6.67 10.56
C LYS A 52 10.41 7.75 10.67
N ASP A 53 10.00 8.05 11.90
CA ASP A 53 9.01 9.09 12.23
C ASP A 53 9.46 9.86 13.48
N PRO A 54 10.41 10.80 13.36
CA PRO A 54 10.99 11.51 14.50
C PRO A 54 9.97 12.40 15.24
N ASN A 55 8.85 12.74 14.60
CA ASN A 55 7.85 13.67 15.11
C ASN A 55 6.56 12.96 15.58
N GLY A 56 6.50 11.62 15.56
CA GLY A 56 5.32 10.87 16.00
C GLY A 56 4.05 11.12 15.17
N ASN A 57 4.22 11.38 13.87
CA ASN A 57 3.13 11.64 12.93
C ASN A 57 2.39 10.37 12.49
N LEU A 58 2.94 9.17 12.69
CA LEU A 58 2.32 7.91 12.30
C LEU A 58 1.09 7.66 13.18
N LYS A 59 -0.09 7.60 12.56
CA LYS A 59 -1.36 7.28 13.21
C LYS A 59 -1.85 5.93 12.74
N SER A 60 -2.58 5.24 13.61
CA SER A 60 -3.16 3.94 13.36
C SER A 60 -4.68 4.00 13.49
N TYR A 61 -5.38 3.32 12.59
CA TYR A 61 -6.82 3.13 12.62
C TYR A 61 -7.15 1.64 12.47
N LYS A 62 -7.87 1.08 13.43
CA LYS A 62 -8.36 -0.29 13.36
C LYS A 62 -9.61 -0.32 12.48
N ASP A 63 -9.47 -0.86 11.28
CA ASP A 63 -10.55 -1.03 10.31
C ASP A 63 -11.17 -2.41 10.53
N SER A 64 -12.34 -2.45 11.16
CA SER A 64 -13.11 -3.68 11.41
C SER A 64 -14.09 -4.02 10.29
N ASP A 65 -14.43 -3.07 9.43
CA ASP A 65 -15.40 -3.24 8.33
C ASP A 65 -14.67 -3.56 7.03
N THR A 66 -14.01 -4.71 6.99
CA THR A 66 -13.22 -5.14 5.84
C THR A 66 -13.99 -6.14 4.98
N LYS A 67 -13.75 -6.10 3.67
CA LYS A 67 -14.33 -7.08 2.72
C LYS A 67 -13.95 -8.53 3.05
N SER A 68 -12.78 -8.76 3.66
CA SER A 68 -12.36 -10.10 4.10
C SER A 68 -13.04 -10.56 5.40
N GLY A 69 -13.80 -9.71 6.08
CA GLY A 69 -14.41 -9.98 7.38
C GLY A 69 -13.42 -10.04 8.55
N LYS A 70 -12.14 -9.75 8.31
CA LYS A 70 -11.07 -9.75 9.33
C LYS A 70 -10.59 -8.33 9.59
N PRO A 71 -10.60 -7.83 10.84
CA PRO A 71 -10.09 -6.50 11.15
C PRO A 71 -8.61 -6.36 10.78
N ILE A 72 -8.22 -5.19 10.29
CA ILE A 72 -6.82 -4.83 9.97
C ILE A 72 -6.48 -3.48 10.57
N THR A 73 -5.20 -3.18 10.76
CA THR A 73 -4.74 -1.87 11.25
C THR A 73 -4.13 -1.06 10.11
N ARG A 74 -4.75 0.06 9.75
CA ARG A 74 -4.23 0.99 8.74
C ARG A 74 -3.33 2.02 9.40
N GLN A 75 -2.15 2.23 8.83
CA GLN A 75 -1.21 3.25 9.28
C GLN A 75 -1.08 4.35 8.24
N PHE A 76 -1.14 5.61 8.68
CA PHE A 76 -1.09 6.78 7.81
C PHE A 76 -0.40 7.95 8.51
N CYS A 77 0.08 8.91 7.74
CA CYS A 77 0.64 10.15 8.27
C CYS A 77 -0.49 11.05 8.76
N GLY A 78 -0.56 11.31 10.07
CA GLY A 78 -1.56 12.22 10.67
C GLY A 78 -1.44 13.67 10.21
N ASN A 79 -0.29 14.09 9.69
CA ASN A 79 -0.08 15.45 9.19
C ASN A 79 -0.59 15.67 7.76
N CYS A 80 -0.44 14.68 6.86
CA CYS A 80 -0.80 14.84 5.44
C CYS A 80 -1.79 13.80 4.91
N GLY A 81 -2.29 12.90 5.75
CA GLY A 81 -3.22 11.83 5.37
C GLY A 81 -2.63 10.69 4.55
N CYS A 82 -1.36 10.81 4.11
CA CYS A 82 -0.71 9.82 3.24
C CYS A 82 -0.72 8.41 3.88
N PRO A 83 -1.29 7.40 3.22
CA PRO A 83 -1.24 6.01 3.68
C PRO A 83 0.21 5.48 3.71
N ILE A 84 0.61 4.86 4.82
CA ILE A 84 1.96 4.29 4.99
C ILE A 84 1.95 2.77 4.84
N ALA A 85 1.19 2.09 5.68
CA ALA A 85 1.17 0.64 5.75
C ALA A 85 -0.19 0.10 6.21
N THR A 86 -0.39 -1.20 6.10
CA THR A 86 -1.52 -1.90 6.72
C THR A 86 -0.99 -3.19 7.37
N LEU A 87 -1.32 -3.37 8.65
CA LEU A 87 -0.98 -4.55 9.43
C LEU A 87 -2.16 -5.50 9.40
N ILE A 88 -1.94 -6.74 8.95
CA ILE A 88 -3.00 -7.75 8.79
C ILE A 88 -3.49 -8.21 10.17
N SER A 89 -2.55 -8.47 11.07
CA SER A 89 -2.76 -8.76 12.48
C SER A 89 -1.48 -8.42 13.26
N ASP A 90 -1.57 -8.43 14.59
CA ASP A 90 -0.43 -8.11 15.45
C ASP A 90 0.69 -9.16 15.31
N ASP A 91 0.32 -10.43 15.16
CA ASP A 91 1.20 -11.60 15.04
C ASP A 91 1.66 -11.93 13.61
N SER A 92 1.04 -11.34 12.58
CA SER A 92 1.45 -11.59 11.20
C SER A 92 2.88 -11.07 10.96
N PRO A 93 3.80 -11.85 10.36
CA PRO A 93 5.11 -11.33 9.95
C PRO A 93 5.01 -10.41 8.74
N ILE A 94 3.86 -10.35 8.07
CA ILE A 94 3.68 -9.59 6.83
C ILE A 94 3.13 -8.20 7.13
N VAL A 95 3.69 -7.21 6.44
CA VAL A 95 3.15 -5.85 6.35
C VAL A 95 2.77 -5.53 4.91
N VAL A 96 1.63 -4.86 4.76
CA VAL A 96 1.17 -4.35 3.48
C VAL A 96 1.65 -2.92 3.33
N LEU A 97 2.82 -2.71 2.73
CA LEU A 97 3.40 -1.39 2.53
C LEU A 97 2.77 -0.70 1.31
N LYS A 98 2.49 0.61 1.42
CA LYS A 98 1.88 1.36 0.31
C LYS A 98 2.94 1.71 -0.72
N SER A 99 2.78 1.23 -1.95
CA SER A 99 3.79 1.44 -3.00
C SER A 99 3.90 2.89 -3.43
N GLY A 100 2.82 3.67 -3.29
CA GLY A 100 2.78 5.11 -3.56
C GLY A 100 3.69 5.97 -2.67
N LEU A 101 4.40 5.39 -1.70
CA LEU A 101 5.45 6.07 -0.96
C LEU A 101 6.74 6.25 -1.75
N PHE A 102 6.93 5.47 -2.82
CA PHE A 102 8.16 5.42 -3.62
C PHE A 102 7.94 6.08 -4.99
N GLU A 103 9.00 6.68 -5.53
CA GLU A 103 8.94 7.39 -6.81
C GLU A 103 8.71 6.45 -8.01
N HIS A 104 9.25 5.23 -7.94
CA HIS A 104 9.02 4.19 -8.94
C HIS A 104 8.11 3.09 -8.38
N ILE A 105 7.06 2.77 -9.14
CA ILE A 105 6.07 1.76 -8.80
C ILE A 105 5.98 0.78 -9.97
N PRO A 106 6.45 -0.47 -9.80
CA PRO A 106 6.29 -1.51 -10.82
C PRO A 106 4.82 -1.88 -11.04
N ALA A 107 4.52 -2.37 -12.25
CA ALA A 107 3.19 -2.84 -12.60
C ALA A 107 2.71 -3.94 -11.64
N PRO A 108 1.40 -4.02 -11.34
CA PRO A 108 0.89 -5.07 -10.49
C PRO A 108 0.89 -6.42 -11.22
N ALA A 109 1.36 -7.47 -10.54
CA ALA A 109 1.28 -8.85 -11.01
C ALA A 109 -0.06 -9.49 -10.65
N ASP A 110 -0.59 -9.09 -9.50
CA ASP A 110 -1.69 -9.75 -8.82
C ASP A 110 -2.78 -8.75 -8.44
N LYS A 111 -4.03 -9.26 -8.39
CA LYS A 111 -5.23 -8.49 -8.05
C LYS A 111 -5.94 -9.13 -6.86
N SER A 112 -6.09 -8.38 -5.78
CA SER A 112 -6.99 -8.72 -4.66
C SER A 112 -8.38 -8.14 -4.89
N PHE A 113 -9.41 -8.95 -4.64
CA PHE A 113 -10.82 -8.60 -4.89
C PHE A 113 -11.06 -8.14 -6.35
N ALA A 114 -10.51 -8.89 -7.31
CA ALA A 114 -10.56 -8.58 -8.73
C ALA A 114 -11.98 -8.43 -9.28
N GLU A 115 -12.97 -9.05 -8.64
CA GLU A 115 -14.39 -8.88 -8.95
C GLU A 115 -14.92 -7.44 -8.74
N GLU A 116 -14.20 -6.60 -8.00
CA GLU A 116 -14.50 -5.16 -7.84
C GLU A 116 -13.67 -4.26 -8.78
N GLU A 117 -12.90 -4.83 -9.71
CA GLU A 117 -12.19 -4.06 -10.74
C GLU A 117 -13.18 -3.35 -11.67
N PRO A 118 -13.06 -2.01 -11.87
CA PRO A 118 -13.95 -1.31 -12.78
C PRO A 118 -13.81 -1.83 -14.21
N SER A 119 -14.93 -2.15 -14.87
CA SER A 119 -14.92 -2.71 -16.24
C SER A 119 -14.30 -1.78 -17.30
N TRP A 120 -14.21 -0.49 -17.01
CA TRP A 120 -13.65 0.52 -17.90
C TRP A 120 -12.13 0.70 -17.75
N ILE A 121 -11.46 0.00 -16.82
CA ILE A 121 -10.01 0.05 -16.68
C ILE A 121 -9.35 -1.22 -17.23
N LYS A 122 -8.21 -1.05 -17.92
CA LYS A 122 -7.31 -2.13 -18.30
C LYS A 122 -5.90 -1.76 -17.83
N ILE A 123 -5.33 -2.59 -16.96
CA ILE A 123 -3.90 -2.51 -16.62
C ILE A 123 -3.14 -3.17 -17.76
N LEU A 124 -2.28 -2.39 -18.42
CA LEU A 124 -1.45 -2.90 -19.51
C LEU A 124 -0.31 -3.75 -18.94
N GLU A 125 -0.06 -4.89 -19.56
CA GLU A 125 1.10 -5.69 -19.23
C GLU A 125 2.38 -5.02 -19.74
N PRO A 126 3.53 -5.19 -19.04
CA PRO A 126 4.81 -4.71 -19.54
C PRO A 126 5.09 -5.22 -20.97
N GLY A 127 5.06 -4.32 -21.96
CA GLY A 127 5.24 -4.66 -23.38
C GLY A 127 3.99 -4.54 -24.25
N GLU A 128 2.79 -4.41 -23.68
CA GLU A 128 1.58 -4.06 -24.44
C GLU A 128 1.70 -2.61 -24.94
N LYS A 129 1.70 -2.40 -26.26
CA LYS A 129 1.65 -1.07 -26.86
C LYS A 129 0.28 -0.44 -26.59
N ARG A 130 0.27 0.81 -26.11
CA ARG A 130 -0.93 1.65 -26.17
C ARG A 130 -1.29 1.84 -27.65
N MET A 131 -2.49 1.38 -28.05
CA MET A 131 -3.08 1.77 -29.34
C MET A 131 -3.47 3.24 -29.31
#